data_AF-A0A9C7TGK0-F1
#
_entry.id   AF-A0A9C7TGK0-F1
#
_cell.length_a   1.000
_cell.length_b   1.000
_cell.length_c   1.000
_cell.angle_alpha   90.00
_cell.angle_beta   90.00
_cell.angle_gamma   90.00
#
_symmetry.space_group_name_H-M   'P 1'
#
loop_
_entity.id
_entity.type
_entity.pdbx_description
1 polymer ?
#
loop_
_entity_poly.entity_id
_entity_poly.type
_entity_poly.pdbx_seq_one_letter_code
_entity_poly.pdbx_strand_id
1 'polypeptide(L)' 'VVRVAAPPERGKANERLVRILAEAFGVARSEVRVVAGHKSRDKVVEVEGVGKEVLGRLG' A
#
# COMPACT_ATOMS: atom_id res chain seq x y z
N VAL A 1 -7.93 -7.20 6.60
CA VAL A 1 -6.45 -7.26 6.60
C VAL A 1 -6.01 -7.67 5.20
N VAL A 2 -5.47 -6.75 4.40
CA VAL A 2 -4.96 -7.08 3.05
C VAL A 2 -3.51 -7.53 3.17
N ARG A 3 -3.20 -8.76 2.72
CA ARG A 3 -1.85 -9.32 2.75
C ARG A 3 -1.24 -9.26 1.35
N VAL A 4 -0.24 -8.42 1.15
CA VAL A 4 0.52 -8.36 -0.10
C VAL A 4 1.80 -9.17 0.06
N ALA A 5 1.90 -10.30 -0.65
CA ALA A 5 3.13 -11.09 -0.72
C ALA A 5 4.11 -10.42 -1.68
N ALA A 6 5.13 -9.73 -1.16
CA ALA A 6 6.28 -9.30 -1.94
C ALA A 6 7.58 -9.72 -1.22
N PRO A 7 8.55 -10.34 -1.92
CA PRO A 7 9.84 -10.70 -1.33
C PRO A 7 10.59 -9.44 -0.84
N PRO A 8 11.38 -9.54 0.25
CA PRO A 8 11.98 -8.39 0.90
C PRO A 8 13.24 -7.91 0.17
N GLU A 9 13.11 -7.40 -1.04
CA GLU A 9 14.13 -6.53 -1.63
C GLU A 9 13.89 -5.12 -1.05
N ARG A 10 14.55 -4.80 0.08
CA ARG A 10 14.44 -3.50 0.75
C ARG A 10 14.65 -2.37 -0.26
N GLY A 11 13.63 -1.53 -0.46
CA GLY A 11 13.59 -0.50 -1.49
C GLY A 11 12.55 -0.82 -2.58
N LYS A 12 12.87 -1.78 -3.46
CA LYS A 12 12.01 -2.19 -4.59
C LYS A 12 10.65 -2.73 -4.14
N ALA A 13 10.61 -3.45 -3.02
CA ALA A 13 9.36 -4.00 -2.49
C ALA A 13 8.42 -2.92 -1.93
N ASN A 14 8.95 -1.79 -1.43
CA ASN A 14 8.13 -0.68 -0.95
C ASN A 14 7.58 0.11 -2.13
N GLU A 15 8.41 0.37 -3.14
CA GLU A 15 7.99 1.07 -4.35
C GLU A 15 6.92 0.29 -5.13
N ARG A 16 7.11 -1.02 -5.28
CA ARG A 16 6.11 -1.89 -5.91
C ARG A 16 4.79 -1.90 -5.13
N LEU A 17 4.86 -1.94 -3.80
CA LEU A 17 3.66 -1.90 -2.95
C LEU A 17 2.92 -0.57 -3.09
N VAL A 18 3.64 0.55 -3.02
CA VAL A 18 3.10 1.91 -3.22
C VAL A 18 2.41 2.02 -4.56
N ARG A 19 3.03 1.52 -5.63
CA ARG A 19 2.47 1.53 -6.98
C ARG A 19 1.18 0.72 -7.09
N ILE A 20 1.18 -0.52 -6.59
CA ILE A 20 0.01 -1.41 -6.64
C ILE A 20 -1.16 -0.79 -5.88
N LEU A 21 -0.91 -0.23 -4.69
CA LEU A 21 -1.95 0.36 -3.87
C LEU A 21 -2.48 1.67 -4.48
N ALA A 22 -1.60 2.51 -5.04
CA ALA A 22 -2.01 3.72 -5.76
C ALA A 22 -2.92 3.37 -6.95
N GLU A 23 -2.54 2.38 -7.76
CA GLU A 23 -3.34 1.92 -8.91
C GLU A 23 -4.67 1.30 -8.45
N ALA A 24 -4.67 0.48 -7.39
CA ALA A 24 -5.88 -0.17 -6.88
C ALA A 24 -6.89 0.81 -6.27
N PHE A 25 -6.40 1.88 -5.64
CA PHE A 25 -7.22 2.89 -4.99
C PHE A 25 -7.47 4.13 -5.85
N GLY A 26 -6.83 4.24 -7.02
CA GLY A 26 -6.98 5.38 -7.93
C GLY A 26 -6.42 6.69 -7.37
N VAL A 27 -5.43 6.61 -6.48
CA VAL A 27 -4.81 7.77 -5.79
C VAL A 27 -3.41 8.03 -6.31
N ALA A 28 -2.84 9.20 -6.02
CA ALA A 28 -1.46 9.49 -6.39
C ALA A 28 -0.48 8.66 -5.55
N ARG A 29 0.68 8.32 -6.12
CA ARG A 29 1.74 7.60 -5.37
C ARG A 29 2.22 8.37 -4.13
N SER A 30 2.16 9.70 -4.16
CA SER A 30 2.49 10.59 -3.04
C SER A 30 1.54 10.45 -1.85
N GLU A 31 0.33 9.96 -2.11
CA GLU A 31 -0.72 9.72 -1.11
C GLU A 31 -0.63 8.33 -0.48
N VAL A 32 0.31 7.48 -0.93
CA VAL A 32 0.53 6.15 -0.37
C VAL A 32 1.87 6.09 0.36
N ARG A 33 1.85 5.82 1.67
CA ARG A 33 3.07 5.80 2.50
C ARG A 33 3.13 4.56 3.36
N VAL A 34 4.27 3.87 3.34
CA VAL A 34 4.55 2.82 4.32
C VAL A 34 4.89 3.51 5.64
N VAL A 35 4.08 3.31 6.67
CA VAL A 35 4.26 3.92 8.00
C VAL A 35 4.87 2.95 9.02
N ALA A 36 4.78 1.64 8.76
CA ALA A 36 5.45 0.63 9.58
C ALA A 36 5.80 -0.64 8.79
N GLY A 37 6.71 -1.45 9.33
CA GLY A 37 7.06 -2.75 8.76
C GLY A 37 8.02 -2.69 7.56
N HIS A 38 8.76 -1.60 7.35
CA HIS A 38 9.71 -1.45 6.23
C HIS A 38 10.71 -2.61 6.06
N LYS A 39 11.01 -3.32 7.16
CA LYS A 39 11.92 -4.48 7.21
C LYS A 39 11.18 -5.82 7.38
N SER A 40 9.85 -5.81 7.46
CA SER A 40 8.99 -6.97 7.70
C SER A 40 8.21 -7.37 6.43
N ARG A 41 7.67 -8.59 6.42
CA ARG A 41 6.70 -9.04 5.42
C ARG A 41 5.35 -8.35 5.61
N ASP A 42 4.98 -8.09 6.87
CA ASP A 42 3.77 -7.36 7.22
C ASP A 42 4.08 -5.87 7.28
N LYS A 43 3.41 -5.09 6.42
CA LYS A 43 3.60 -3.64 6.28
C LYS A 43 2.29 -2.93 6.58
N VAL A 44 2.39 -1.82 7.31
CA VAL A 44 1.28 -0.90 7.50
C VAL A 44 1.47 0.23 6.51
N VAL A 45 0.44 0.48 5.70
CA VAL A 45 0.43 1.52 4.68
C VAL A 45 -0.71 2.47 4.97
N GLU A 46 -0.39 3.75 5.01
CA GLU A 46 -1.32 4.85 5.03
C GLU A 46 -1.64 5.27 3.59
N VAL A 47 -2.92 5.48 3.31
CA VAL A 47 -3.39 5.93 2.00
C VAL A 47 -4.31 7.12 2.21
N GLU A 48 -3.90 8.27 1.70
CA GLU A 48 -4.67 9.52 1.68
C GLU A 48 -5.45 9.64 0.37
N GLY A 49 -6.42 10.57 0.29
CA GLY A 49 -7.18 10.82 -0.94
C GLY A 49 -8.20 9.74 -1.31
N VAL A 50 -8.33 8.68 -0.50
CA VAL A 50 -9.26 7.59 -0.79
C VAL A 50 -10.70 8.02 -0.48
N GLY A 51 -11.55 8.09 -1.51
CA GLY A 51 -12.98 8.30 -1.33
C GLY A 51 -13.62 7.16 -0.51
N LYS A 52 -14.60 7.49 0.35
CA LYS A 52 -15.27 6.52 1.24
C LYS A 52 -15.82 5.27 0.53
N GLU A 53 -16.09 5.33 -0.78
CA GLU A 53 -16.57 4.21 -1.59
C GLU A 53 -15.57 3.06 -1.71
N VAL A 54 -14.27 3.34 -1.60
CA VAL A 54 -13.21 2.33 -1.74
C VAL A 54 -13.16 1.36 -0.56
N LEU A 55 -13.58 1.80 0.63
CA LEU A 55 -13.67 0.93 1.83
C LEU A 55 -14.60 -0.27 1.59
N GLY A 56 -15.62 -0.12 0.73
CA GLY A 56 -16.53 -1.21 0.36
C GLY A 56 -15.93 -2.27 -0.56
N ARG A 57 -14.81 -1.97 -1.25
CA ARG A 57 -14.12 -2.90 -2.15
C ARG A 57 -13.06 -3.77 -1.46
N LEU A 58 -12.81 -3.49 -0.18
CA LEU A 58 -11.85 -4.21 0.66
C LEU A 58 -12.53 -5.26 1.57
N GLY A 59 -13.82 -5.51 1.35
CA GLY A 59 -14.60 -6.59 1.97
C GLY A 59 -14.43 -7.92 1.25
#